data_AF-A0A352Y591-F1
#
_entry.id   AF-A0A352Y591-F1
#
_cell.length_a   1.000
_cell.length_b   1.000
_cell.length_c   1.000
_cell.angle_alpha   90.00
_cell.angle_beta   90.00
_cell.angle_gamma   90.00
#
_symmetry.space_group_name_H-M   'P 1'
#
loop_
_entity.id
_entity.type
_entity.pdbx_description
1 polymer ?
#
loop_
_entity_poly.entity_id
_entity_poly.type
_entity_poly.pdbx_seq_one_letter_code
_entity_poly.pdbx_strand_id
1 'polypeptide(L)'
;MYNNKPMSQINADDAAHTFTIQSQPDETNPIFVSVPLLGVADNAPSNVTINGNAYPTPNIIKFQFHTGPAGHVYVWHCYVPCGNDRESPYGFSGPMATTGFMAGTMTVTNY
;
A
#
# COMPACT_ATOMS: atom_id res chain seq x y z
N MET A 1 -9.28 -9.93 -3.57
CA MET A 1 -10.38 -9.36 -4.39
C MET A 1 -10.03 -7.95 -4.79
N TYR A 2 -10.27 -7.58 -6.05
CA TYR A 2 -10.12 -6.23 -6.59
C TYR A 2 -11.47 -5.78 -7.12
N ASN A 3 -12.04 -4.70 -6.58
CA ASN A 3 -13.38 -4.21 -6.94
C ASN A 3 -14.44 -5.33 -6.95
N ASN A 4 -14.45 -6.14 -5.89
CA ASN A 4 -15.30 -7.33 -5.73
C ASN A 4 -15.14 -8.43 -6.81
N LYS A 5 -14.05 -8.42 -7.57
CA LYS A 5 -13.68 -9.49 -8.50
C LYS A 5 -12.48 -10.29 -7.99
N PRO A 6 -12.42 -11.61 -8.24
CA PRO A 6 -11.22 -12.39 -8.00
C PRO A 6 -10.06 -11.86 -8.84
N MET A 7 -8.89 -11.72 -8.22
CA MET A 7 -7.64 -11.32 -8.86
C MET A 7 -6.51 -11.92 -8.03
N SER A 8 -5.59 -12.60 -8.71
CA SER A 8 -4.44 -13.27 -8.09
C SER A 8 -3.10 -12.62 -8.45
N GLN A 9 -3.04 -11.84 -9.53
CA GLN A 9 -1.82 -11.20 -10.01
C GLN A 9 -2.14 -9.97 -10.87
N ILE A 10 -1.12 -9.14 -11.07
CA ILE A 10 -1.06 -8.06 -12.07
C ILE A 10 0.28 -8.16 -12.82
N ASN A 11 0.46 -7.45 -13.94
CA ASN A 11 1.80 -7.29 -14.50
C ASN A 11 2.64 -6.40 -13.57
N ALA A 12 3.94 -6.69 -13.45
CA ALA A 12 4.82 -5.95 -12.56
C ALA A 12 4.88 -4.45 -12.89
N ASP A 13 4.88 -4.11 -14.17
CA ASP A 13 4.96 -2.71 -14.65
C ASP A 13 3.66 -1.91 -14.44
N ASP A 14 2.55 -2.59 -14.15
CA ASP A 14 1.23 -1.96 -13.95
C ASP A 14 1.02 -1.51 -12.49
N ALA A 15 1.91 -1.88 -11.57
CA ALA A 15 1.80 -1.49 -10.17
C ALA A 15 1.96 0.04 -10.03
N ALA A 16 0.95 0.71 -9.48
CA ALA A 16 1.04 2.13 -9.15
C ALA A 16 1.48 2.34 -7.70
N HIS A 17 1.10 1.42 -6.81
CA HIS A 17 1.52 1.37 -5.42
C HIS A 17 1.67 -0.08 -4.95
N THR A 18 2.35 -0.29 -3.82
CA THR A 18 2.22 -1.53 -3.04
C THR A 18 1.77 -1.19 -1.62
N PHE A 19 1.02 -2.12 -1.03
CA PHE A 19 0.86 -2.19 0.42
C PHE A 19 1.64 -3.41 0.87
N THR A 20 2.93 -3.19 1.19
CA THR A 20 3.83 -4.27 1.59
C THR A 20 3.98 -4.26 3.10
N ILE A 21 3.61 -5.37 3.73
CA ILE A 21 3.77 -5.62 5.17
C ILE A 21 4.97 -6.54 5.35
N GLN A 22 5.89 -6.15 6.21
CA GLN A 22 7.06 -6.94 6.56
C GLN A 22 7.28 -6.95 8.06
N SER A 23 7.76 -8.08 8.57
CA SER A 23 8.22 -8.20 9.96
C SER A 23 9.48 -7.37 10.21
N GLN A 24 9.75 -7.08 11.48
CA GLN A 24 11.05 -6.56 11.91
C GLN A 24 12.15 -7.60 11.63
N PRO A 25 13.42 -7.18 11.43
CA PRO A 25 14.51 -8.08 11.08
C PRO A 25 14.78 -9.20 12.08
N ASP A 26 14.45 -8.98 13.36
CA ASP A 26 14.65 -9.89 14.48
C ASP A 26 13.44 -10.78 14.80
N GLU A 27 12.39 -10.73 13.96
CA GLU A 27 11.20 -11.55 14.14
C GLU A 27 11.49 -13.04 13.98
N THR A 28 11.00 -13.86 14.91
CA THR A 28 11.23 -15.32 14.91
C THR A 28 10.45 -16.01 13.79
N ASN A 29 9.26 -15.51 13.46
CA ASN A 29 8.43 -16.02 12.36
C ASN A 29 8.11 -14.89 11.38
N PRO A 30 9.07 -14.49 10.52
CA PRO A 30 8.91 -13.30 9.69
C PRO A 30 7.85 -13.53 8.61
N ILE A 31 7.04 -12.51 8.36
CA ILE A 31 6.12 -12.47 7.22
C ILE A 31 6.59 -11.41 6.21
N PHE A 32 6.26 -11.67 4.96
CA PHE A 32 6.35 -10.70 3.88
C PHE A 32 5.09 -10.82 3.02
N VAL A 33 4.21 -9.83 3.12
CA VAL A 33 2.96 -9.76 2.37
C VAL A 33 3.03 -8.56 1.46
N SER A 34 3.12 -8.77 0.15
CA SER A 34 3.10 -7.68 -0.83
C SER A 34 1.81 -7.69 -1.61
N VAL A 35 1.00 -6.64 -1.44
CA VAL A 35 -0.25 -6.46 -2.18
C VAL A 35 -0.05 -5.33 -3.19
N PRO A 36 0.11 -5.64 -4.49
CA PRO A 36 0.23 -4.60 -5.49
C PRO A 36 -1.14 -3.96 -5.77
N LEU A 37 -1.13 -2.65 -6.03
CA LEU A 37 -2.32 -1.84 -6.30
C LEU A 37 -2.22 -1.26 -7.70
N LEU A 38 -3.24 -1.52 -8.52
CA LEU A 38 -3.42 -0.83 -9.80
C LEU A 38 -3.83 0.62 -9.55
N GLY A 39 -3.23 1.52 -10.33
CA GLY A 39 -3.63 2.93 -10.34
C GLY A 39 -5.07 3.11 -10.78
N VAL A 40 -5.65 4.25 -10.40
CA VAL A 40 -6.87 4.73 -11.05
C VAL A 40 -6.45 5.48 -12.31
N ALA A 41 -7.19 5.34 -13.41
CA ALA A 41 -6.85 6.00 -14.67
C ALA A 41 -6.80 7.53 -14.51
N ASP A 42 -5.84 8.19 -15.17
CA ASP A 42 -5.61 9.64 -15.06
C ASP A 42 -6.83 10.48 -15.48
N ASN A 43 -7.68 9.93 -16.36
CA ASN A 43 -8.91 10.56 -16.82
C ASN A 43 -10.17 10.11 -16.07
N ALA A 44 -10.02 9.40 -14.95
CA ALA A 44 -11.15 8.96 -14.14
C ALA A 44 -11.88 10.16 -13.53
N PRO A 45 -13.23 10.23 -13.60
CA PRO A 45 -13.98 11.31 -12.99
C PRO A 45 -13.78 11.39 -11.47
N SER A 46 -13.51 12.60 -10.96
CA SER A 46 -13.43 12.86 -9.51
C SER A 46 -14.82 12.92 -8.89
N ASN A 47 -15.30 11.76 -8.43
CA ASN A 47 -16.65 11.59 -7.91
C ASN A 47 -16.70 11.34 -6.39
N VAL A 48 -15.57 11.42 -5.69
CA VAL A 48 -15.46 11.30 -4.24
C VAL A 48 -14.85 12.57 -3.66
N THR A 49 -15.36 13.06 -2.53
CA THR A 49 -14.76 14.21 -1.82
C THR A 49 -14.19 13.73 -0.48
N ILE A 50 -12.90 13.96 -0.26
CA ILE A 50 -12.19 13.63 1.00
C ILE A 50 -11.55 14.91 1.53
N ASN A 51 -11.91 15.31 2.75
CA ASN A 51 -11.42 16.53 3.39
C ASN A 51 -11.52 17.79 2.49
N GLY A 52 -12.60 17.91 1.73
CA GLY A 52 -12.85 19.03 0.82
C GLY A 52 -12.15 18.95 -0.54
N ASN A 53 -11.32 17.93 -0.78
CA ASN A 53 -10.64 17.70 -2.06
C ASN A 53 -11.36 16.63 -2.88
N ALA A 54 -11.47 16.84 -4.19
CA ALA A 54 -12.11 15.91 -5.12
C ALA A 54 -11.12 14.85 -5.61
N TYR A 55 -11.51 13.58 -5.53
CA TYR A 55 -10.74 12.41 -5.92
C TYR A 55 -11.56 11.47 -6.79
N PRO A 56 -10.91 10.69 -7.68
CA PRO A 56 -11.55 9.56 -8.34
C PRO A 56 -12.07 8.51 -7.36
N THR A 57 -13.05 7.70 -7.77
CA THR A 57 -13.45 6.51 -7.00
C THR A 57 -12.25 5.59 -6.83
N PRO A 58 -11.88 5.22 -5.59
CA PRO A 58 -10.73 4.38 -5.36
C PRO A 58 -11.00 2.93 -5.80
N ASN A 59 -9.93 2.24 -6.19
CA ASN A 59 -9.93 0.79 -6.28
C ASN A 59 -10.03 0.18 -4.88
N ILE A 60 -10.97 -0.74 -4.67
CA ILE A 60 -11.15 -1.45 -3.40
C ILE A 60 -10.46 -2.81 -3.47
N ILE A 61 -9.42 -2.97 -2.65
CA ILE A 61 -8.65 -4.21 -2.55
C ILE A 61 -8.92 -4.85 -1.20
N LYS A 62 -9.24 -6.14 -1.22
CA LYS A 62 -9.44 -6.96 -0.02
C LYS A 62 -8.49 -8.15 -0.06
N PHE A 63 -7.69 -8.29 0.97
CA PHE A 63 -6.75 -9.39 1.17
C PHE A 63 -6.79 -9.83 2.65
N GLN A 64 -6.25 -11.01 2.92
CA GLN A 64 -6.17 -11.58 4.26
C GLN A 64 -4.78 -12.17 4.47
N PHE A 65 -4.29 -12.07 5.69
CA PHE A 65 -3.04 -12.69 6.13
C PHE A 65 -3.17 -13.02 7.62
N HIS A 66 -2.35 -13.96 8.10
CA HIS A 66 -2.28 -14.28 9.51
C HIS A 66 -1.28 -13.35 10.20
N THR A 67 -1.73 -12.68 11.26
CA THR A 67 -0.85 -11.88 12.11
C THR A 67 -0.22 -12.75 13.19
N GLY A 68 0.88 -12.25 13.77
CA GLY A 68 1.42 -12.71 15.04
C GLY A 68 0.52 -12.31 16.21
N PRO A 69 0.89 -12.70 17.44
CA PRO A 69 0.16 -12.33 18.64
C PRO A 69 0.17 -10.81 18.88
N ALA A 70 -0.75 -10.34 19.74
CA ALA A 70 -0.83 -8.94 20.12
C ALA A 70 0.51 -8.39 20.64
N GLY A 71 0.77 -7.11 20.37
CA GLY A 71 2.05 -6.47 20.60
C GLY A 71 3.03 -6.60 19.43
N HIS A 72 2.80 -7.52 18.47
CA HIS A 72 3.61 -7.56 17.25
C HIS A 72 3.52 -6.25 16.47
N VAL A 73 4.67 -5.78 16.00
CA VAL A 73 4.80 -4.59 15.17
C VAL A 73 5.32 -4.99 13.80
N TYR A 74 4.56 -4.68 12.76
CA TYR A 74 4.98 -4.77 11.38
C TYR A 74 5.38 -3.41 10.84
N VAL A 75 6.29 -3.39 9.88
CA VAL A 75 6.51 -2.22 9.02
C VAL A 75 5.62 -2.38 7.80
N TRP A 76 4.93 -1.31 7.42
CA TRP A 76 4.29 -1.23 6.11
C TRP A 76 4.98 -0.17 5.25
N HIS A 77 5.14 -0.45 3.96
CA HIS A 77 5.81 0.45 3.03
C HIS A 77 5.29 0.25 1.59
N CYS A 78 5.26 1.33 0.81
CA CYS A 78 5.05 1.30 -0.63
C CYS A 78 6.40 1.24 -1.34
N TYR A 79 6.63 0.18 -2.11
CA TYR A 79 7.88 -0.08 -2.84
C TYR A 79 7.82 0.30 -4.33
N VAL A 80 6.83 1.11 -4.71
CA VAL A 80 6.71 1.66 -6.05
C VAL A 80 6.88 3.18 -5.97
N PRO A 81 7.97 3.75 -6.54
CA PRO A 81 8.10 5.18 -6.73
C PRO A 81 6.89 5.73 -7.50
N CYS A 82 6.20 6.71 -6.93
CA CYS A 82 4.97 7.25 -7.50
C CYS A 82 4.98 8.78 -7.53
N GLY A 83 4.14 9.38 -8.38
CA GLY A 83 4.11 10.83 -8.57
C GLY A 83 5.45 11.38 -9.08
N ASN A 84 5.86 12.54 -8.56
CA ASN A 84 7.12 13.19 -8.95
C ASN A 84 8.37 12.39 -8.55
N ASP A 85 8.25 11.42 -7.63
CA ASP A 85 9.37 10.59 -7.19
C ASP A 85 9.66 9.43 -8.16
N ARG A 86 8.80 9.18 -9.16
CA ARG A 86 9.04 8.15 -10.19
C ARG A 86 10.23 8.49 -11.09
N GLU A 87 10.51 9.78 -11.28
CA GLU A 87 11.63 10.26 -12.09
C GLU A 87 12.94 10.26 -11.30
N SER A 88 14.01 9.79 -11.93
CA SER A 88 15.36 9.92 -11.38
C SER A 88 15.69 11.41 -11.21
N PRO A 89 16.31 11.84 -10.08
CA PRO A 89 16.95 11.03 -9.03
C PRO A 89 16.10 10.79 -7.77
N TYR A 90 14.80 11.10 -7.79
CA TYR A 90 14.01 11.32 -6.58
C TYR A 90 13.53 10.02 -5.90
N GLY A 91 13.21 8.97 -6.67
CA GLY A 91 13.03 7.60 -6.18
C GLY A 91 12.01 7.42 -5.04
N PHE A 92 12.48 7.25 -3.81
CA PHE A 92 11.65 7.07 -2.60
C PHE A 92 11.65 8.32 -1.69
N SER A 93 11.82 9.50 -2.27
CA SER A 93 11.81 10.76 -1.51
C SER A 93 10.38 11.26 -1.24
N GLY A 94 10.25 12.43 -0.60
CA GLY A 94 8.96 13.11 -0.44
C GLY A 94 7.86 12.25 0.22
N PRO A 95 6.66 12.16 -0.37
CA PRO A 95 5.55 11.34 0.15
C PRO A 95 5.93 9.88 0.38
N MET A 96 6.85 9.33 -0.42
CA MET A 96 7.30 7.94 -0.30
C MET A 96 8.05 7.68 1.01
N ALA A 97 8.83 8.65 1.50
CA ALA A 97 9.53 8.58 2.77
C ALA A 97 8.71 9.10 3.97
N THR A 98 7.53 9.67 3.74
CA THR A 98 6.76 10.31 4.81
C THR A 98 5.91 9.29 5.57
N THR A 99 6.20 9.13 6.86
CA THR A 99 5.42 8.27 7.76
C THR A 99 3.95 8.70 7.77
N GLY A 100 3.04 7.73 7.59
CA GLY A 100 1.60 7.95 7.49
C GLY A 100 1.10 8.21 6.06
N PHE A 101 1.99 8.40 5.08
CA PHE A 101 1.62 8.54 3.66
C PHE A 101 1.86 7.23 2.91
N MET A 102 3.11 6.80 2.81
CA MET A 102 3.53 5.61 2.05
C MET A 102 4.41 4.66 2.86
N ALA A 103 4.62 4.97 4.14
CA ALA A 103 5.41 4.20 5.07
C ALA A 103 4.79 4.29 6.47
N GLY A 104 4.99 3.26 7.30
CA GLY A 104 4.62 3.32 8.71
C GLY A 104 4.70 1.98 9.41
N THR A 105 4.04 1.88 10.55
CA THR A 105 3.98 0.66 11.35
C THR A 105 2.55 0.23 11.63
N MET A 106 2.36 -1.07 11.84
CA MET A 106 1.08 -1.66 12.26
C MET A 106 1.32 -2.45 13.55
N THR A 107 0.57 -2.14 14.60
CA THR A 107 0.62 -2.89 15.86
C THR A 107 -0.60 -3.77 15.99
N VAL A 108 -0.38 -5.06 16.25
CA VAL A 108 -1.46 -6.01 16.53
C VAL A 108 -2.00 -5.73 17.94
N THR A 109 -3.30 -5.47 18.06
CA THR A 109 -3.97 -5.24 19.35
C THR A 109 -4.76 -6.48 19.79
N ASN A 110 -5.01 -6.61 21.09
CA ASN A 110 -6.03 -7.54 21.59
C ASN A 110 -7.43 -7.04 21.18
N TYR A 111 -8.33 -7.97 20.88
CA TYR A 111 -9.75 -7.74 20.67
C TYR A 111 -10.54 -8.11 21.92
#